data_AF-A0A950QQ41-F1
#
_entry.id   AF-A0A950QQ41-F1
#
_cell.length_a   1.000
_cell.length_b   1.000
_cell.length_c   1.000
_cell.angle_alpha   90.00
_cell.angle_beta   90.00
_cell.angle_gamma   90.00
#
_symmetry.space_group_name_H-M   'P 1'
#
loop_
_entity.id
_entity.type
_entity.pdbx_description
1 polymer ?
#
loop_
_entity_poly.entity_id
_entity_poly.type
_entity_poly.pdbx_seq_one_letter_code
_entity_poly.pdbx_strand_id
1 'polypeptide(L)' 'GLTLDHVVKATVFLKDLSHFAAMNQVYAKYFAANPPARTTVEVARLPRDVQIEIEVVAVEQREHA' A
#
# COMPACT_ATOMS: atom_id res chain seq x y z
N GLY A 1 14.65 0.91 -13.26
CA GLY A 1 14.14 1.07 -11.88
C GLY A 1 12.63 1.14 -11.95
N LEU A 2 11.92 0.74 -10.89
CA LEU A 2 10.45 0.69 -10.88
C LEU A 2 9.83 1.95 -10.28
N THR A 3 8.58 2.23 -10.65
CA THR A 3 7.71 3.29 -10.10
C THR A 3 6.53 2.69 -9.35
N LEU A 4 5.70 3.52 -8.70
CA LEU A 4 4.47 3.05 -8.05
C LEU A 4 3.47 2.43 -9.03
N ASP A 5 3.54 2.77 -10.32
CA ASP A 5 2.69 2.16 -11.36
C ASP A 5 2.99 0.67 -11.57
N HIS A 6 4.16 0.20 -11.11
CA HIS A 6 4.56 -1.20 -11.19
C HIS A 6 4.07 -2.04 -10.00
N VAL A 7 3.47 -1.41 -8.98
CA VAL A 7 2.97 -2.11 -7.79
C VAL A 7 1.69 -2.87 -8.14
N VAL A 8 1.67 -4.17 -7.84
CA VAL A 8 0.55 -5.07 -8.13
C VAL A 8 -0.20 -5.52 -6.87
N LYS A 9 0.46 -5.49 -5.70
CA LYS A 9 -0.12 -5.80 -4.39
C LYS A 9 0.39 -4.84 -3.33
N ALA A 10 -0.50 -4.39 -2.46
CA ALA A 10 -0.17 -3.67 -1.24
C ALA A 10 -0.78 -4.34 0.00
N THR A 11 -0.06 -4.35 1.10
CA THR A 11 -0.59 -4.71 2.43
C THR A 11 -0.41 -3.51 3.35
N VAL A 12 -1.51 -3.00 3.90
CA VAL A 12 -1.53 -1.84 4.79
C VAL A 12 -1.80 -2.31 6.21
N PHE A 13 -0.87 -2.02 7.11
CA PHE A 13 -1.00 -2.28 8.53
C PHE A 13 -1.29 -0.96 9.25
N LEU A 14 -2.42 -0.87 9.94
CA LEU A 14 -2.79 0.27 10.77
C LEU A 14 -2.71 -0.11 12.24
N LYS A 15 -2.19 0.79 13.08
CA LYS A 15 -2.24 0.63 14.54
C LYS A 15 -3.66 0.88 15.10
N ASP A 16 -4.46 1.68 14.39
CA ASP A 16 -5.86 1.99 14.69
C ASP A 16 -6.65 2.12 13.38
N LEU A 17 -7.66 1.26 13.18
CA LEU A 17 -8.53 1.27 12.00
C LEU A 17 -9.43 2.50 11.90
N SER A 18 -9.60 3.28 12.95
CA SER A 18 -10.29 4.57 12.88
C SER A 18 -9.64 5.51 11.84
N HIS A 19 -8.34 5.34 11.58
CA HIS A 19 -7.59 6.09 10.58
C HIS A 19 -7.80 5.62 9.13
N PHE A 20 -8.62 4.60 8.87
CA PHE A 20 -8.80 4.01 7.54
C PHE A 20 -9.21 5.03 6.47
N ALA A 21 -10.16 5.91 6.78
CA ALA A 21 -10.63 6.92 5.84
C ALA A 21 -9.53 7.95 5.50
N ALA A 22 -8.81 8.44 6.51
CA ALA A 22 -7.72 9.39 6.33
C ALA A 22 -6.56 8.78 5.53
N MET A 23 -6.19 7.53 5.84
CA MET A 23 -5.20 6.77 5.07
C MET A 23 -5.62 6.64 3.60
N ASN A 24 -6.87 6.27 3.33
CA ASN A 24 -7.37 6.10 1.95
C ASN A 24 -7.30 7.39 1.12
N GLN A 25 -7.61 8.55 1.73
CA GLN A 25 -7.52 9.84 1.04
C GLN A 25 -6.09 10.14 0.55
N VAL A 26 -5.07 9.74 1.32
CA VAL A 26 -3.67 9.90 0.92
C VAL A 26 -3.27 8.80 -0.07
N TYR A 27 -3.60 7.55 0.22
CA TYR A 27 -3.31 6.38 -0.63
C TYR A 27 -3.81 6.57 -2.07
N ALA A 28 -5.03 7.09 -2.24
CA ALA A 28 -5.63 7.34 -3.56
C ALA A 28 -4.88 8.38 -4.41
N LYS A 29 -4.10 9.28 -3.79
CA LYS A 29 -3.26 10.25 -4.52
C LYS A 29 -2.06 9.58 -5.18
N TYR A 30 -1.58 8.47 -4.63
CA TYR A 30 -0.45 7.70 -5.15
C TYR A 30 -0.88 6.60 -6.12
N PHE A 31 -2.08 6.02 -5.92
CA PHE A 31 -2.61 4.91 -6.72
C PHE A 31 -3.92 5.28 -7.41
N ALA A 32 -3.89 6.31 -8.27
CA ALA A 32 -5.10 6.93 -8.83
C ALA A 32 -5.72 6.18 -10.03
N ALA A 33 -4.90 5.62 -10.93
CA ALA A 33 -5.38 5.06 -12.19
C ALA A 33 -5.59 3.54 -12.14
N ASN A 34 -4.57 2.80 -11.70
CA ASN A 34 -4.58 1.34 -11.60
C ASN A 34 -4.13 0.92 -10.19
N PRO A 35 -5.01 1.00 -9.18
CA PRO A 35 -4.63 0.65 -7.82
C PRO A 35 -4.29 -0.85 -7.72
N PRO A 36 -3.25 -1.21 -6.94
CA PRO A 36 -2.91 -2.61 -6.74
C PRO A 36 -4.01 -3.33 -5.95
N ALA A 37 -4.02 -4.67 -6.04
CA ALA A 37 -4.76 -5.47 -5.07
C ALA A 37 -4.33 -5.07 -3.65
N ARG A 38 -5.27 -4.98 -2.70
CA ARG A 38 -4.97 -4.45 -1.36
C ARG A 38 -5.59 -5.27 -0.24
N THR A 39 -4.81 -5.44 0.82
CA THR A 39 -5.28 -5.91 2.13
C THR A 39 -5.02 -4.81 3.15
N THR A 40 -5.98 -4.53 4.04
CA THR A 40 -5.78 -3.60 5.15
C THR A 40 -6.23 -4.27 6.44
N VAL A 41 -5.40 -4.23 7.48
CA VAL A 41 -5.66 -4.84 8.77
C VAL A 41 -5.24 -3.93 9.91
N GLU A 42 -5.92 -4.07 11.06
CA GLU A 42 -5.39 -3.54 12.33
C GLU A 42 -4.33 -4.48 12.89
N VAL A 43 -3.26 -3.92 13.46
CA VAL A 43 -2.25 -4.68 14.19
C VAL A 43 -2.00 -4.07 15.55
N ALA A 44 -1.70 -4.91 16.55
CA ALA A 44 -1.49 -4.45 17.91
C ALA A 44 -0.32 -3.45 18.05
N ARG A 45 0.74 -3.61 17.24
CA ARG A 45 1.90 -2.71 17.26
C ARG A 45 2.73 -2.81 15.98
N LEU A 46 3.37 -1.70 15.62
CA LEU A 46 4.33 -1.58 14.52
C LEU A 46 5.74 -1.21 15.04
N PRO A 47 6.82 -1.51 14.28
CA PRO A 47 8.17 -1.06 14.61
C PRO A 47 8.24 0.45 14.85
N ARG A 48 9.02 0.88 15.84
CA ARG A 48 9.11 2.29 16.26
C ARG A 48 7.77 2.94 16.68
N ASP A 49 6.75 2.13 16.95
CA ASP A 49 5.44 2.57 17.42
C ASP A 49 4.69 3.52 16.46
N VAL A 50 4.98 3.40 15.15
CA VAL A 50 4.33 4.19 14.10
C VAL A 50 2.84 3.83 13.94
N GLN A 51 2.09 4.71 13.29
CA GLN A 51 0.64 4.57 13.11
C GLN A 51 0.25 3.70 11.91
N ILE A 52 1.14 3.61 10.91
CA ILE A 52 0.90 2.95 9.64
C ILE A 52 2.21 2.38 9.08
N GLU A 53 2.12 1.20 8.47
CA GLU A 53 3.16 0.61 7.63
C GLU A 53 2.53 0.05 6.35
N ILE A 54 3.21 0.19 5.21
CA ILE A 54 2.72 -0.29 3.91
C ILE A 54 3.83 -1.11 3.24
N GLU A 55 3.53 -2.40 3.01
CA GLU A 55 4.35 -3.30 2.19
C GLU A 55 3.79 -3.33 0.76
N VAL A 56 4.67 -3.38 -0.24
CA VAL A 56 4.28 -3.47 -1.66
C VAL A 56 5.07 -4.55 -2.40
N VAL A 57 4.40 -5.20 -3.35
CA VAL A 57 5.02 -6.06 -4.37
C VAL A 57 4.87 -5.39 -5.72
N ALA A 58 5.99 -5.23 -6.45
CA ALA A 58 6.02 -4.64 -7.78
C ALA A 58 6.62 -5.61 -8.80
N VAL A 59 6.19 -5.50 -10.06
CA VAL A 59 6.61 -6.38 -11.15
C VAL A 59 7.16 -5.55 -12.31
N GLU A 60 8.34 -5.91 -12.80
CA GLU A 60 8.87 -5.43 -14.08
C GLU A 60 8.15 -6.18 -15.22
N GLN A 61 7.37 -5.48 -16.02
CA GLN A 61 6.79 -6.06 -17.23
C GLN A 61 7.91 -6.21 -18.27
N ARG A 62 8.23 -7.44 -18.65
CA ARG A 62 9.08 -7.71 -19.81
C ARG A 62 8.21 -8.23 -20.93
N GLU A 63 8.21 -7.52 -22.06
CA GLU A 63 7.61 -8.06 -23.28
C GLU A 63 8.44 -9.29 -23.70
N HIS A 64 7.76 -10.43 -23.82
CA HIS A 64 8.35 -11.59 -24.49
C HIS A 64 8.38 -11.27 -25.99
N ALA A 65 9.60 -11.15 -26.53
CA ALA A 65 9.84 -11.14 -27.97
C ALA A 65 9.50 -12.51 -28.60
#